data_AF-A0AAD1Z532-F1
#
_entry.id   AF-A0AAD1Z532-F1
#
_cell.length_a   1.000
_cell.length_b   1.000
_cell.length_c   1.000
_cell.angle_alpha   90.00
_cell.angle_beta   90.00
_cell.angle_gamma   90.00
#
_symmetry.space_group_name_H-M   'P 1'
#
loop_
_entity.id
_entity.type
_entity.pdbx_description
1 polymer ?
#
loop_
_entity_poly.entity_id
_entity_poly.type
_entity_poly.pdbx_seq_one_letter_code
_entity_poly.pdbx_strand_id
1 'polypeptide(L)'
;MELVERQAQEIQQLMQQKEMGEQQRAEFVQSPQSAEQIEIVGERFRKLNPPIFEDALGSTAVDDWLRTSKNMFTYSRVSEVEKVVCASFVLQGVLDTGGKG
;
A
#
# COMPACT_ATOMS: atom_id res chain seq x y z
N MET A 1 -2.61 -38.26 -32.47
CA MET A 1 -2.20 -38.24 -31.05
C MET A 1 -1.46 -36.95 -30.70
N GLU A 2 -0.78 -36.29 -31.66
CA GLU A 2 -0.07 -35.00 -31.48
C GLU A 2 -0.87 -33.82 -30.90
N LEU A 3 -2.18 -33.71 -31.19
CA LEU A 3 -2.97 -32.57 -30.72
C LEU A 3 -3.04 -32.51 -29.19
N VAL A 4 -3.15 -33.67 -28.55
CA VAL A 4 -3.22 -33.80 -27.09
C VAL A 4 -1.87 -33.47 -26.45
N GLU A 5 -0.77 -33.90 -27.07
CA GLU A 5 0.58 -33.59 -26.60
C GLU A 5 0.89 -32.10 -26.69
N ARG A 6 0.47 -31.44 -27.79
CA ARG A 6 0.62 -29.98 -27.94
C ARG A 6 -0.18 -29.22 -26.89
N GLN A 7 -1.41 -29.63 -26.63
CA GLN A 7 -2.25 -28.99 -25.63
C GLN A 7 -1.69 -29.14 -24.21
N ALA A 8 -1.14 -30.32 -23.89
CA ALA A 8 -0.48 -30.56 -22.61
C ALA A 8 0.73 -29.64 -22.40
N GLN A 9 1.53 -29.39 -23.44
CA GLN A 9 2.67 -28.48 -23.39
C GLN A 9 2.26 -27.02 -23.17
N GLU A 10 1.21 -26.54 -23.84
CA GLU A 10 0.69 -25.17 -23.63
C GLU A 10 0.21 -24.96 -22.19
N ILE A 11 -0.48 -25.94 -21.62
CA ILE A 11 -0.93 -25.89 -20.22
C ILE A 11 0.26 -25.85 -19.27
N GLN A 12 1.30 -26.65 -19.50
CA GLN A 12 2.52 -26.62 -18.67
C GLN A 12 3.22 -25.27 -18.71
N GLN A 13 3.31 -24.62 -19.87
CA GLN A 13 3.90 -23.29 -19.98
C GLN A 13 3.09 -22.25 -19.21
N LEU A 14 1.76 -22.28 -19.34
CA LEU A 14 0.88 -21.38 -18.61
C LEU A 14 1.00 -21.56 -17.09
N MET A 15 1.09 -22.80 -16.61
CA MET A 15 1.28 -23.08 -15.18
C MET A 15 2.63 -22.56 -14.67
N GLN A 16 3.72 -22.79 -15.39
CA GLN A 16 5.05 -22.30 -15.00
C GLN A 16 5.11 -20.77 -14.98
N GLN A 17 4.50 -20.12 -15.97
CA GLN A 17 4.47 -18.66 -16.04
C GLN A 17 3.65 -18.07 -14.88
N LYS A 18 2.54 -18.71 -14.53
CA LYS A 18 1.73 -18.32 -13.37
C LYS A 18 2.51 -18.51 -12.07
N GLU A 19 3.14 -19.67 -11.87
CA GLU A 19 3.88 -19.99 -10.66
C GLU A 19 5.07 -19.04 -10.44
N MET A 20 5.82 -18.74 -11.51
CA MET A 20 6.92 -17.76 -11.46
C MET A 20 6.43 -16.35 -11.11
N GLY A 21 5.29 -15.93 -11.67
CA GLY A 21 4.67 -14.65 -11.33
C GLY A 21 4.15 -14.59 -9.89
N GLU A 22 3.59 -15.69 -9.39
CA GLU A 22 3.11 -15.82 -8.01
C GLU A 22 4.27 -15.83 -7.01
N GLN A 23 5.38 -16.50 -7.31
CA GLN A 23 6.60 -16.49 -6.48
C GLN A 23 7.24 -15.10 -6.42
N GLN A 24 7.45 -14.44 -7.56
CA GLN A 24 8.01 -13.07 -7.57
C GLN A 24 7.15 -12.09 -6.77
N ARG A 25 5.81 -12.22 -6.88
CA ARG A 25 4.89 -11.40 -6.08
C ARG A 25 4.97 -11.72 -4.59
N ALA A 26 5.06 -13.00 -4.22
CA ALA A 26 5.19 -13.41 -2.82
C ALA A 26 6.52 -12.94 -2.20
N GLU A 27 7.63 -13.04 -2.93
CA GLU A 27 8.94 -12.57 -2.49
C GLU A 27 8.97 -11.06 -2.25
N PHE A 28 8.32 -10.26 -3.12
CA PHE A 28 8.21 -8.81 -2.93
C PHE A 28 7.40 -8.45 -1.67
N VAL A 29 6.33 -9.20 -1.38
CA VAL A 29 5.44 -8.96 -0.24
C VAL A 29 6.05 -9.45 1.08
N GLN A 30 6.90 -10.48 1.05
CA GLN A 30 7.40 -11.13 2.27
C GLN A 30 8.85 -10.82 2.63
N SER A 31 9.58 -10.02 1.83
CA SER A 31 10.95 -9.67 2.19
C SER A 31 11.01 -8.92 3.53
N PRO A 32 11.71 -9.45 4.56
CA PRO A 32 11.84 -8.81 5.87
C PRO A 32 12.46 -7.41 5.79
N GLN A 33 13.33 -7.20 4.78
CA GLN A 33 13.96 -5.91 4.51
C GLN A 33 12.93 -4.86 4.07
N SER A 34 11.88 -5.27 3.33
CA SER A 34 10.80 -4.37 2.92
C SER A 34 9.94 -3.96 4.13
N ALA A 35 9.66 -4.90 5.04
CA ALA A 35 8.85 -4.63 6.23
C ALA A 35 9.55 -3.66 7.21
N GLU A 36 10.85 -3.83 7.44
CA GLU A 36 11.63 -2.94 8.31
C GLU A 36 11.72 -1.51 7.74
N GLN A 37 11.96 -1.38 6.44
CA GLN A 37 12.00 -0.07 5.77
C GLN A 37 10.63 0.63 5.83
N ILE A 38 9.55 -0.12 5.61
CA ILE A 38 8.18 0.37 5.73
C ILE A 38 7.92 0.91 7.14
N GLU A 39 8.34 0.21 8.19
CA GLU A 39 8.15 0.65 9.57
C GLU A 39 8.98 1.90 9.90
N ILE A 40 10.23 1.96 9.45
CA ILE A 40 11.09 3.15 9.64
C ILE A 40 10.46 4.39 9.00
N VAL A 41 9.92 4.25 7.79
CA VAL A 41 9.26 5.36 7.08
C VAL A 41 7.97 5.76 7.78
N GLY A 42 7.17 4.78 8.22
CA GLY A 42 5.98 5.00 9.03
C GLY A 42 6.29 5.77 10.32
N GLU A 43 7.33 5.36 11.06
CA GLU A 43 7.74 6.02 12.31
C GLU A 43 8.21 7.46 12.08
N ARG A 44 9.04 7.69 11.05
CA ARG A 44 9.49 9.05 10.68
C ARG A 44 8.31 9.94 10.31
N PHE A 45 7.35 9.42 9.56
CA PHE A 45 6.15 10.15 9.17
C PHE A 45 5.29 10.49 10.39
N ARG A 46 5.05 9.53 11.30
CA ARG A 46 4.31 9.76 12.56
C ARG A 46 4.96 10.81 13.45
N LYS A 47 6.30 10.85 13.52
CA LYS A 47 7.06 11.86 14.28
C LYS A 47 6.83 13.30 13.79
N LEU A 48 6.39 13.48 12.55
CA LEU A 48 6.02 14.80 12.02
C LEU A 48 4.61 15.24 12.45
N ASN A 49 3.91 14.39 13.20
CA ASN A 49 2.54 14.62 13.66
C ASN A 49 1.60 15.02 12.51
N PRO A 50 1.43 14.15 11.49
CA PRO A 50 0.62 14.47 10.33
C PRO A 50 -0.85 14.63 10.71
N PRO A 51 -1.58 15.51 10.02
CA PRO A 51 -2.99 15.72 10.34
C PRO A 51 -3.80 14.45 10.02
N ILE A 52 -4.56 13.98 10.99
CA ILE A 52 -5.51 12.89 10.78
C ILE A 52 -6.71 13.44 10.02
N PHE A 53 -7.24 12.63 9.10
CA PHE A 53 -8.49 12.93 8.44
C PHE A 53 -9.64 12.74 9.44
N GLU A 54 -10.22 13.85 9.86
CA GLU A 54 -11.51 13.86 10.55
C GLU A 54 -12.61 13.88 9.49
N ASP A 55 -13.74 13.22 9.76
CA ASP A 55 -14.93 13.21 8.88
C ASP A 55 -15.56 14.61 8.82
N ALA A 56 -14.85 15.53 8.17
CA ALA A 56 -15.16 16.95 8.13
C ALA A 56 -16.16 17.21 7.01
N LEU A 57 -17.37 17.61 7.40
CA LEU A 57 -18.53 17.88 6.53
C LEU A 57 -18.35 19.07 5.54
N GLY A 58 -17.13 19.53 5.27
CA GLY A 58 -16.85 20.69 4.41
C GLY A 58 -15.70 20.47 3.43
N SER A 59 -15.96 20.72 2.13
CA SER A 59 -14.98 20.59 1.03
C SER A 59 -13.65 21.27 1.32
N THR A 60 -13.68 22.48 1.91
CA THR A 60 -12.46 23.26 2.20
C THR A 60 -11.56 22.58 3.24
N ALA A 61 -12.14 21.95 4.26
CA ALA A 61 -11.37 21.23 5.28
C ALA A 61 -10.67 19.99 4.68
N VAL A 62 -11.35 19.31 3.75
CA VAL A 62 -10.79 18.18 3.00
C VAL A 62 -9.63 18.63 2.10
N ASP A 63 -9.80 19.75 1.40
CA ASP A 63 -8.77 20.31 0.51
C ASP A 63 -7.52 20.74 1.29
N ASP A 64 -7.69 21.41 2.43
CA ASP A 64 -6.58 21.83 3.29
C ASP A 64 -5.86 20.65 3.92
N TRP A 65 -6.60 19.63 4.36
CA TRP A 65 -6.01 18.36 4.83
C TRP A 65 -5.21 17.69 3.71
N LEU A 66 -5.77 17.58 2.50
CA LEU A 66 -5.10 16.94 1.38
C LEU A 66 -3.83 17.69 0.97
N ARG A 67 -3.87 19.03 0.94
CA ARG A 67 -2.69 19.87 0.67
C ARG A 67 -1.59 19.63 1.69
N THR A 68 -1.96 19.60 2.98
CA THR A 68 -1.00 19.41 4.07
C THR A 68 -0.38 18.03 4.02
N SER A 69 -1.19 16.98 3.85
CA SER A 69 -0.73 15.59 3.71
C SER A 69 0.22 15.41 2.52
N LYS A 70 -0.09 16.00 1.36
CA LYS A 70 0.80 15.99 0.18
C LYS A 70 2.15 16.66 0.47
N ASN A 71 2.12 17.82 1.11
CA ASN A 71 3.36 18.54 1.46
C ASN A 71 4.25 17.72 2.40
N MET A 72 3.66 16.98 3.34
CA MET A 72 4.40 16.12 4.25
C MET A 72 5.03 14.93 3.52
N PHE A 73 4.32 14.28 2.58
CA PHE A 73 4.92 13.23 1.75
C PHE A 73 6.12 13.75 0.95
N THR A 74 6.02 14.96 0.40
CA THR A 74 7.12 15.60 -0.33
C THR A 74 8.30 15.92 0.58
N TYR A 75 8.05 16.50 1.75
CA TYR A 75 9.10 16.86 2.70
C TYR A 75 9.85 15.62 3.22
N SER A 76 9.13 14.56 3.53
CA SER A 76 9.67 13.29 4.03
C SER A 76 10.30 12.42 2.94
N ARG A 77 10.23 12.83 1.66
CA ARG A 77 10.76 12.09 0.50
C ARG A 77 10.25 10.64 0.43
N VAL A 78 8.96 10.47 0.71
CA VAL A 78 8.29 9.16 0.71
C VAL A 78 8.05 8.71 -0.73
N SER A 79 8.45 7.49 -1.09
CA SER A 79 8.18 6.89 -2.41
C SER A 79 6.70 6.56 -2.60
N GLU A 80 6.26 6.29 -3.83
CA GLU A 80 4.85 5.96 -4.12
C GLU A 80 4.34 4.75 -3.32
N VAL A 81 5.18 3.73 -3.11
CA VAL A 81 4.81 2.53 -2.35
C VAL A 81 4.66 2.85 -0.86
N GLU A 82 5.57 3.64 -0.32
CA GLU A 82 5.56 4.03 1.10
C GLU A 82 4.43 5.02 1.41
N LYS A 83 3.97 5.82 0.43
CA LYS A 83 2.81 6.71 0.59
C LYS A 83 1.56 5.97 1.02
N VAL A 84 1.39 4.72 0.58
CA VAL A 84 0.24 3.88 0.98
C VAL A 84 0.25 3.63 2.50
N VAL A 85 1.43 3.38 3.06
CA VAL A 85 1.61 3.14 4.50
C VAL A 85 1.42 4.43 5.30
N CYS A 86 1.95 5.55 4.82
CA CYS A 86 1.73 6.82 5.49
C CYS A 86 0.26 7.28 5.38
N ALA A 87 -0.41 6.98 4.26
CA ALA A 87 -1.82 7.28 4.04
C ALA A 87 -2.74 6.47 4.96
N SER A 88 -2.44 5.20 5.22
CA SER A 88 -3.26 4.39 6.14
C SER A 88 -3.28 5.00 7.56
N PHE A 89 -2.17 5.59 8.01
CA PHE A 89 -2.10 6.27 9.30
C PHE A 89 -3.00 7.51 9.37
N VAL A 90 -2.93 8.40 8.38
CA VAL A 90 -3.76 9.64 8.38
C VAL A 90 -5.23 9.36 8.13
N LEU A 91 -5.57 8.21 7.54
CA LEU A 91 -6.95 7.75 7.34
C LEU A 91 -7.48 6.91 8.51
N GLN A 92 -6.64 6.53 9.48
CA GLN A 92 -7.04 5.69 10.63
C GLN A 92 -8.17 6.33 11.46
N GLY A 93 -8.26 7.67 11.50
CA GLY A 93 -9.36 8.39 12.15
C GLY A 93 -10.76 8.08 11.61
N VAL A 94 -10.86 7.53 10.39
CA VAL A 94 -12.12 7.10 9.78
C VAL A 94 -12.56 5.72 10.30
N LEU A 95 -11.61 4.86 10.68
CA LEU A 95 -11.86 3.46 11.03
C LEU A 95 -12.12 3.22 12.52
N ASP A 96 -11.82 4.18 13.40
CA ASP A 96 -12.13 4.11 14.84
C ASP A 96 -13.59 4.50 15.16
N THR A 97 -14.44 4.70 14.15
CA THR A 97 -15.90 4.84 14.32
C THR A 97 -16.59 3.49 14.56
N GLY A 98 -15.93 2.62 15.32
CA GLY A 98 -16.53 1.46 15.97
C GLY A 98 -17.24 1.89 17.24
N GLY A 99 -18.53 2.19 17.12
CA GLY A 99 -19.56 2.24 18.17
C GLY A 99 -19.14 2.41 19.62
N LYS A 100 -19.46 3.57 20.20
CA LYS A 100 -19.96 3.65 21.57
C LYS A 100 -21.27 4.42 21.57
N GLY A 101 -22.33 3.72 21.98
CA GLY A 101 -23.58 4.33 22.43
C GLY A 101 -23.45 4.96 23.80
#